data_AF-A0A2T4XAL2-F1
#
_entry.id   AF-A0A2T4XAL2-F1
#
_cell.length_a   1.000
_cell.length_b   1.000
_cell.length_c   1.000
_cell.angle_alpha   90.00
_cell.angle_beta   90.00
_cell.angle_gamma   90.00
#
_symmetry.space_group_name_H-M   'P 1'
#
loop_
_entity.id
_entity.type
_entity.pdbx_description
1 polymer ?
#
loop_
_entity_poly.entity_id
_entity_poly.type
_entity_poly.pdbx_seq_one_letter_code
_entity_poly.pdbx_strand_id
1 'polypeptide(L)'
;MGESNFTINKMGTILESRAFMPPEDVAAYFKGKIIFLGDFKHDFHETPFGKTAGPLVIYNAYLTLAGRENIVSFFWILLLFIGFWLISWRIFNDINVERGWLVDLFHSKIGQLIINSLDELMLLIILTVISYFIFNIHINILILLVYTKVVEFLWKKTRFYNLVIFKKT
;
A
#
# COMPACT_ATOMS: atom_id res chain seq x y z
N MET A 1 -32.68 11.20 10.04
CA MET A 1 -31.56 12.11 10.37
C MET A 1 -30.77 11.41 11.46
N GLY A 2 -29.63 10.81 11.12
CA GLY A 2 -28.88 9.96 12.04
C GLY A 2 -28.24 10.79 13.14
N GLU A 3 -28.44 10.38 14.40
CA GLU A 3 -27.73 10.95 15.54
C GLU A 3 -26.22 10.86 15.29
N SER A 4 -25.52 12.00 15.34
CA SER A 4 -24.07 12.00 15.25
C SER A 4 -23.51 11.36 16.53
N ASN A 5 -22.83 10.21 16.42
CA ASN A 5 -22.14 9.54 17.54
C ASN A 5 -20.93 10.32 18.08
N PHE A 6 -20.80 11.60 17.77
CA PHE A 6 -19.71 12.47 18.20
C PHE A 6 -20.25 13.83 18.63
N THR A 7 -19.55 14.46 19.57
CA THR A 7 -19.86 15.82 20.04
C THR A 7 -18.60 16.66 19.95
N ILE A 8 -18.68 17.78 19.23
CA ILE A 8 -17.58 18.74 19.14
C ILE A 8 -17.83 19.83 20.19
N ASN A 9 -16.86 20.00 21.08
CA ASN A 9 -16.88 21.02 22.12
C ASN A 9 -15.64 21.90 21.98
N LYS A 10 -15.80 23.21 22.22
CA LYS A 10 -14.64 24.08 22.40
C LYS A 10 -14.01 23.78 23.76
N MET A 11 -12.69 23.64 23.79
CA MET A 11 -11.96 23.36 25.03
C MET A 11 -12.27 24.40 26.12
N GLY A 12 -12.33 25.69 25.75
CA GLY A 12 -12.68 26.78 26.68
C GLY A 12 -14.03 26.55 27.38
N THR A 13 -15.06 26.13 26.65
CA THR A 13 -16.39 25.87 27.20
C THR A 13 -16.39 24.70 28.19
N ILE A 14 -15.59 23.66 27.95
CA ILE A 14 -15.43 22.54 28.90
C ILE A 14 -14.71 23.01 30.17
N LEU A 15 -13.68 23.85 30.04
CA LEU A 15 -12.93 24.35 31.18
C LEU A 15 -13.76 25.31 32.05
N GLU A 16 -14.58 26.15 31.43
CA GLU A 16 -15.54 27.01 32.12
C GLU A 16 -16.62 26.18 32.82
N SER A 17 -17.19 25.19 32.14
CA SER A 17 -18.26 24.37 32.70
C SER A 17 -17.77 23.49 33.86
N ARG A 18 -16.50 23.05 33.84
CA ARG A 18 -15.83 22.37 34.96
C ARG A 18 -15.89 23.19 36.26
N ALA A 19 -15.82 24.52 36.18
CA ALA A 19 -15.84 25.36 37.38
C ALA A 19 -17.18 25.28 38.16
N PHE A 20 -18.24 24.81 37.50
CA PHE A 20 -19.59 24.68 38.05
C PHE A 20 -20.02 23.21 38.21
N MET A 21 -19.15 22.23 37.91
CA MET A 21 -19.46 20.81 38.03
C MET A 21 -18.71 20.17 39.21
N PRO A 22 -19.39 19.32 40.00
CA PRO A 22 -18.72 18.41 40.93
C PRO A 22 -17.71 17.49 40.22
N PRO A 23 -16.62 17.07 40.88
CA PRO A 23 -15.60 16.19 40.28
C PRO A 23 -16.15 14.87 39.71
N GLU A 24 -17.16 14.29 40.37
CA GLU A 24 -17.85 13.07 39.97
C GLU A 24 -18.58 13.22 38.62
N ASP A 25 -19.20 14.37 38.39
CA ASP A 25 -19.93 14.66 37.14
C ASP A 25 -18.95 14.88 35.99
N VAL A 26 -17.81 15.51 36.26
CA VAL A 26 -16.73 15.66 35.27
C VAL A 26 -16.18 14.29 34.87
N ALA A 27 -15.94 13.39 35.84
CA ALA A 27 -15.49 12.05 35.54
C ALA A 27 -16.53 11.26 34.74
N ALA A 28 -17.81 11.37 35.09
CA ALA A 28 -18.91 10.76 34.34
C ALA A 28 -19.03 11.30 32.91
N TYR A 29 -18.77 12.61 32.71
CA TYR A 29 -18.82 13.25 31.40
C TYR A 29 -17.86 12.62 30.38
N PHE A 30 -16.68 12.19 30.82
CA PHE A 30 -15.64 11.59 29.96
C PHE A 30 -15.61 10.05 29.97
N LYS A 31 -16.32 9.42 30.91
CA LYS A 31 -16.28 7.97 31.09
C LYS A 31 -16.76 7.23 29.84
N GLY A 32 -15.96 6.27 29.37
CA GLY A 32 -16.29 5.40 28.23
C GLY A 32 -16.24 6.08 26.85
N LYS A 33 -15.72 7.31 26.76
CA LYS A 33 -15.60 8.06 25.50
C LYS A 33 -14.15 8.12 25.04
N ILE A 34 -13.95 8.07 23.72
CA ILE A 34 -12.67 8.43 23.10
C ILE A 34 -12.68 9.95 22.91
N ILE A 35 -11.67 10.63 23.44
CA ILE A 35 -11.57 12.10 23.42
C ILE A 35 -10.51 12.49 22.42
N PHE A 36 -10.90 13.27 21.41
CA PHE A 36 -9.96 13.88 20.46
C PHE A 36 -9.67 15.31 20.88
N LEU A 37 -8.40 15.61 21.10
CA LEU A 37 -7.92 16.94 21.44
C LEU A 37 -7.04 17.45 20.31
N GLY A 38 -7.37 18.63 19.79
CA GLY A 38 -6.59 19.30 18.77
C GLY A 38 -7.38 20.39 18.05
N ASP A 39 -6.79 20.96 17.01
CA ASP A 39 -7.41 22.02 16.22
C ASP A 39 -8.15 21.44 15.01
N PHE A 40 -9.48 21.44 15.06
CA PHE A 40 -10.30 20.97 13.94
C PHE A 40 -10.54 22.02 12.85
N LYS A 41 -9.99 23.24 13.00
CA LYS A 41 -10.25 24.39 12.12
C LYS A 41 -9.02 24.91 11.39
N HIS A 42 -7.83 24.80 11.96
CA HIS A 42 -6.60 25.29 11.32
C HIS A 42 -5.60 24.18 11.00
N ASP A 43 -5.68 23.04 11.68
CA ASP A 43 -4.81 21.90 11.44
C ASP A 43 -5.45 20.94 10.44
N PHE A 44 -5.31 21.26 9.15
CA PHE A 44 -5.80 20.46 8.04
C PHE A 44 -4.65 19.88 7.22
N HIS A 45 -4.77 18.61 6.87
CA HIS A 45 -3.86 17.90 5.98
C HIS A 45 -4.58 17.45 4.71
N GLU A 46 -3.88 17.53 3.58
CA GLU A 46 -4.34 16.94 2.32
C GLU A 46 -4.22 15.42 2.39
N THR A 47 -5.32 14.72 2.11
CA THR A 47 -5.35 13.26 2.00
C THR A 47 -5.93 12.85 0.65
N PRO A 48 -5.76 11.59 0.21
CA PRO A 48 -6.39 11.11 -1.03
C PRO A 48 -7.92 11.27 -1.07
N PHE A 49 -8.57 11.38 0.10
CA PHE A 49 -10.02 11.58 0.23
C PHE A 49 -10.40 13.06 0.43
N GLY A 50 -9.44 13.98 0.29
CA GLY A 50 -9.61 15.42 0.50
C GLY A 50 -8.99 15.94 1.80
N LYS A 51 -9.29 17.19 2.15
CA LYS A 51 -8.78 17.84 3.37
C LYS A 51 -9.37 17.22 4.63
N THR A 52 -8.51 16.75 5.52
CA THR A 52 -8.89 16.11 6.79
C THR A 52 -8.19 16.81 7.96
N ALA A 53 -8.90 17.02 9.07
CA ALA A 53 -8.31 17.63 10.27
C ALA A 53 -7.28 16.69 10.90
N GLY A 54 -6.16 17.22 11.40
CA GLY A 54 -5.06 16.46 12.00
C GLY A 54 -5.49 15.43 13.05
N PRO A 55 -6.37 15.78 14.02
CA PRO A 55 -6.87 14.81 15.00
C PRO A 55 -7.60 13.61 14.38
N LEU A 56 -8.28 13.80 13.25
CA LEU A 56 -8.96 12.71 12.54
C LEU A 56 -7.98 11.81 11.78
N VAL A 57 -6.86 12.35 11.30
CA VAL A 57 -5.78 11.55 10.71
C VAL A 57 -5.21 10.60 11.75
N ILE A 58 -4.94 11.10 12.97
CA ILE A 58 -4.44 10.28 14.09
C ILE A 58 -5.48 9.22 14.47
N TYR A 59 -6.76 9.58 14.52
CA TYR A 59 -7.81 8.62 14.84
C TYR A 59 -7.89 7.49 13.81
N ASN A 60 -7.81 7.79 12.51
CA ASN A 60 -7.77 6.76 11.48
C ASN A 60 -6.56 5.83 11.65
N ALA A 61 -5.37 6.38 11.94
CA ALA A 61 -4.19 5.57 12.21
C ALA A 61 -4.39 4.66 13.44
N TYR A 62 -5.00 5.17 14.51
CA TYR A 62 -5.37 4.38 15.68
C TYR A 62 -6.35 3.25 15.33
N LEU A 63 -7.40 3.53 14.55
CA LEU A 63 -8.37 2.52 14.13
C LEU A 63 -7.71 1.40 13.31
N THR A 64 -6.84 1.73 12.36
CA THR A 64 -6.07 0.74 11.58
C THR A 64 -5.18 -0.13 12.47
N LEU A 65 -4.51 0.47 13.46
CA LEU A 65 -3.67 -0.29 14.43
C LEU A 65 -4.51 -1.17 15.36
N ALA A 66 -5.62 -0.65 15.89
CA ALA A 66 -6.51 -1.37 16.78
C ALA A 66 -7.23 -2.52 16.05
N GLY A 67 -7.58 -2.31 14.79
CA GLY A 67 -8.16 -3.32 13.89
C GLY A 67 -7.18 -4.41 13.47
N ARG A 68 -5.90 -4.32 13.88
CA ARG A 68 -4.83 -5.25 13.49
C ARG A 68 -4.62 -5.32 11.97
N GLU A 69 -5.03 -4.29 11.24
CA GLU A 69 -4.83 -4.18 9.78
C GLU A 69 -3.34 -4.07 9.43
N ASN A 70 -2.50 -3.76 10.41
CA ASN A 70 -1.04 -3.77 10.31
C ASN A 70 -0.41 -5.16 10.47
N ILE A 71 -1.15 -6.18 10.93
CA ILE A 71 -0.62 -7.52 11.16
C ILE A 71 -0.65 -8.30 9.86
N VAL A 72 0.52 -8.39 9.23
CA VAL A 72 0.71 -9.21 8.04
C VAL A 72 0.67 -10.69 8.41
N SER A 73 -0.25 -11.44 7.81
CA SER A 73 -0.34 -12.89 8.00
C SER A 73 0.90 -13.61 7.43
N PHE A 74 1.38 -14.64 8.13
CA PHE A 74 2.45 -15.51 7.62
C PHE A 74 2.10 -16.08 6.23
N PHE A 75 0.84 -16.45 6.00
CA PHE A 75 0.39 -16.97 4.70
C PHE A 75 0.45 -15.92 3.60
N TRP A 76 0.28 -14.64 3.91
CA TRP A 76 0.45 -13.57 2.94
C TRP A 76 1.92 -13.42 2.54
N ILE A 77 2.85 -13.54 3.51
CA ILE A 77 4.29 -13.55 3.22
C ILE A 77 4.64 -14.75 2.34
N LEU A 78 4.07 -15.92 2.62
CA LEU A 78 4.26 -17.11 1.80
C LEU A 78 3.72 -16.92 0.37
N LEU A 79 2.55 -16.32 0.21
CA LEU A 79 1.98 -15.97 -1.11
C LEU A 79 2.94 -15.06 -1.89
N LEU A 80 3.45 -14.00 -1.26
CA LEU A 80 4.43 -13.11 -1.88
C LEU A 80 5.68 -13.88 -2.28
N PHE A 81 6.22 -14.71 -1.38
CA PHE A 81 7.42 -15.50 -1.65
C PHE A 81 7.23 -16.40 -2.88
N ILE A 82 6.11 -17.11 -2.95
CA ILE A 82 5.77 -17.96 -4.10
C ILE A 82 5.61 -17.12 -5.38
N GLY A 83 4.90 -15.98 -5.31
CA GLY A 83 4.70 -15.10 -6.45
C GLY A 83 6.02 -14.56 -7.01
N PHE A 84 6.90 -14.06 -6.13
CA PHE A 84 8.24 -13.61 -6.53
C PHE A 84 9.10 -14.74 -7.05
N TRP A 85 9.06 -15.90 -6.40
CA TRP A 85 9.77 -17.10 -6.86
C TRP A 85 9.37 -17.46 -8.29
N LEU A 86 8.06 -17.52 -8.59
CA LEU A 86 7.55 -17.84 -9.92
C LEU A 86 8.00 -16.83 -10.98
N ILE A 87 7.92 -15.53 -10.66
CA ILE A 87 8.36 -14.47 -11.57
C ILE A 87 9.87 -14.55 -11.81
N SER A 88 10.67 -14.70 -10.75
CA SER A 88 12.12 -14.84 -10.87
C SER A 88 12.53 -16.10 -11.63
N TRP A 89 11.90 -17.25 -11.35
CA TRP A 89 12.13 -18.50 -12.07
C TRP A 89 11.85 -18.34 -13.56
N ARG A 90 10.77 -17.64 -13.91
CA ARG A 90 10.44 -17.33 -15.31
C ARG A 90 11.50 -16.45 -15.97
N ILE A 91 11.93 -15.37 -15.30
CA ILE A 91 12.98 -14.46 -15.79
C ILE A 91 14.28 -15.22 -16.05
N PHE A 92 14.68 -16.11 -15.15
CA PHE A 92 15.93 -16.86 -15.30
C PHE A 92 15.90 -17.90 -16.41
N ASN A 93 14.72 -18.45 -16.73
CA ASN A 93 14.56 -19.39 -17.85
C ASN A 93 14.29 -18.70 -19.19
N ASP A 94 14.33 -17.36 -19.24
CA ASP A 94 14.08 -16.55 -20.45
C ASP A 94 12.78 -16.95 -21.17
N ILE A 95 11.75 -17.35 -20.41
CA ILE A 95 10.45 -17.77 -20.96
C ILE A 95 9.73 -16.52 -21.45
N ASN A 96 9.81 -16.30 -22.75
CA ASN A 96 9.07 -15.25 -23.44
C ASN A 96 7.88 -15.88 -24.16
N VAL A 97 6.68 -15.35 -23.93
CA VAL A 97 5.52 -15.69 -24.75
C VAL A 97 5.67 -14.90 -26.05
N GLU A 98 5.90 -15.59 -27.16
CA GLU A 98 6.00 -14.93 -28.46
C GLU A 98 4.67 -14.24 -28.80
N ARG A 99 4.71 -12.91 -28.92
CA ARG A 99 3.54 -12.07 -29.23
C ARG A 99 3.83 -11.15 -30.42
N GLY A 100 4.33 -11.74 -31.51
CA GLY A 100 4.78 -11.01 -32.70
C GLY A 100 3.80 -9.95 -33.20
N TRP A 101 2.50 -10.28 -33.23
CA TRP A 101 1.45 -9.36 -33.70
C TRP A 101 1.28 -8.08 -32.86
N LEU A 102 1.61 -8.11 -31.57
CA LEU A 102 1.51 -6.95 -30.68
C LEU A 102 2.74 -6.05 -30.79
N VAL A 103 3.92 -6.64 -30.97
CA VAL A 103 5.20 -5.93 -31.09
C VAL A 103 5.20 -5.02 -32.31
N ASP A 104 4.63 -5.49 -33.42
CA ASP A 104 4.55 -4.73 -34.68
C ASP A 104 3.63 -3.51 -34.58
N LEU A 105 2.69 -3.49 -33.61
CA LEU A 105 1.80 -2.34 -33.41
C LEU A 105 2.50 -1.18 -32.68
N PHE A 106 3.53 -1.45 -31.87
CA PHE A 106 4.20 -0.47 -31.02
C PHE A 106 5.66 -0.26 -31.42
N HIS A 107 5.89 0.73 -32.28
CA HIS A 107 7.24 1.07 -32.78
C HIS A 107 8.08 1.92 -31.80
N SER A 108 7.51 2.42 -30.71
CA SER A 108 8.22 3.27 -29.76
C SER A 108 9.04 2.44 -28.76
N LYS A 109 10.21 2.94 -28.33
CA LYS A 109 11.06 2.28 -27.31
C LYS A 109 10.31 1.99 -26.00
N ILE A 110 9.40 2.89 -25.62
CA ILE A 110 8.55 2.74 -24.43
C ILE A 110 7.47 1.68 -24.67
N GLY A 111 6.85 1.66 -25.86
CA GLY A 111 5.85 0.66 -26.22
C GLY A 111 6.44 -0.75 -26.23
N GLN A 112 7.63 -0.93 -26.80
CA GLN A 112 8.35 -2.20 -26.76
C GLN A 112 8.68 -2.64 -25.32
N LEU A 113 9.08 -1.69 -24.44
CA LEU A 113 9.31 -2.00 -23.02
C LEU A 113 8.04 -2.48 -22.35
N ILE A 114 6.89 -1.83 -22.59
CA ILE A 114 5.60 -2.22 -22.01
C ILE A 114 5.17 -3.61 -22.50
N ILE A 115 5.26 -3.88 -23.80
CA ILE A 115 4.88 -5.19 -24.36
C ILE A 115 5.77 -6.29 -23.81
N ASN A 116 7.09 -6.05 -23.76
CA ASN A 116 8.04 -7.00 -23.20
C ASN A 116 7.90 -7.16 -21.67
N SER A 117 7.11 -6.30 -21.02
CA SER A 117 6.80 -6.37 -19.58
C SER A 117 5.39 -6.87 -19.28
N LEU A 118 4.58 -7.11 -20.32
CA LEU A 118 3.15 -7.36 -20.20
C LEU A 118 2.88 -8.65 -19.45
N ASP A 119 3.75 -9.63 -19.64
CA ASP A 119 3.62 -10.92 -19.00
C ASP A 119 3.92 -10.88 -17.49
N GLU A 120 4.97 -10.16 -17.10
CA GLU A 120 5.24 -9.91 -15.68
C GLU A 120 4.09 -9.10 -15.07
N LEU A 121 3.58 -8.08 -15.79
CA LEU A 121 2.43 -7.30 -15.35
C LEU A 121 1.19 -8.16 -15.11
N MET A 122 0.89 -9.12 -15.99
CA MET A 122 -0.22 -10.06 -15.79
C MET A 122 -0.05 -10.89 -14.52
N LEU A 123 1.14 -11.44 -14.29
CA LEU A 123 1.43 -12.21 -13.07
C LEU A 123 1.33 -11.33 -11.81
N LEU A 124 1.82 -10.10 -11.88
CA LEU A 124 1.73 -9.14 -10.78
C LEU A 124 0.27 -8.76 -10.48
N ILE A 125 -0.56 -8.52 -11.51
CA ILE A 125 -1.99 -8.24 -11.34
C ILE A 125 -2.70 -9.42 -10.68
N ILE A 126 -2.43 -10.66 -11.14
CA ILE A 126 -3.02 -11.85 -10.51
C ILE A 126 -2.60 -11.95 -9.04
N LEU A 127 -1.32 -11.73 -8.74
CA LEU A 127 -0.80 -11.74 -7.38
C LEU A 127 -1.48 -10.67 -6.50
N THR A 128 -1.67 -9.45 -7.00
CA THR A 128 -2.31 -8.37 -6.24
C THR A 128 -3.80 -8.60 -6.04
N VAL A 129 -4.50 -9.15 -7.04
CA VAL A 129 -5.91 -9.54 -6.92
C VAL A 129 -6.06 -10.63 -5.86
N ILE A 130 -5.25 -11.70 -5.90
CA ILE A 130 -5.28 -12.78 -4.91
C ILE A 130 -4.97 -12.23 -3.49
N SER A 131 -3.94 -11.39 -3.38
CA SER A 131 -3.58 -10.73 -2.12
C SER A 131 -4.74 -9.91 -1.55
N TYR A 132 -5.42 -9.14 -2.40
CA TYR A 132 -6.54 -8.31 -1.99
C TYR A 132 -7.75 -9.15 -1.55
N PHE A 133 -8.13 -10.17 -2.31
CA PHE A 133 -9.31 -10.98 -1.99
C PHE A 133 -9.14 -11.86 -0.75
N ILE A 134 -7.95 -12.44 -0.55
CA ILE A 134 -7.73 -13.39 0.56
C ILE A 134 -7.30 -12.66 1.84
N PHE A 135 -6.49 -11.61 1.72
CA PHE A 135 -5.85 -10.96 2.86
C PHE A 135 -6.27 -9.50 3.07
N ASN A 136 -7.09 -8.93 2.17
CA ASN A 136 -7.47 -7.51 2.17
C ASN A 136 -6.26 -6.55 2.11
N ILE A 137 -5.15 -6.99 1.49
CA ILE A 137 -3.94 -6.21 1.35
C ILE A 137 -3.72 -5.86 -0.12
N HIS A 138 -3.77 -4.57 -0.44
CA HIS A 138 -3.45 -4.05 -1.76
C HIS A 138 -1.94 -3.80 -1.90
N ILE A 139 -1.29 -4.46 -2.85
CA ILE A 139 0.13 -4.28 -3.12
C ILE A 139 0.30 -3.32 -4.29
N ASN A 140 1.23 -2.37 -4.19
CA ASN A 140 1.52 -1.46 -5.29
C ASN A 140 2.27 -2.17 -6.42
N ILE A 141 1.59 -2.39 -7.55
CA ILE A 141 2.13 -3.06 -8.75
C ILE A 141 3.38 -2.35 -9.28
N LEU A 142 3.45 -1.01 -9.19
CA LEU A 142 4.58 -0.25 -9.70
C LEU A 142 5.88 -0.61 -8.97
N ILE A 143 5.82 -0.76 -7.64
CA ILE A 143 6.97 -1.16 -6.82
C ILE A 143 7.44 -2.56 -7.22
N LEU A 144 6.49 -3.49 -7.40
CA LEU A 144 6.80 -4.85 -7.82
C LEU A 144 7.43 -4.90 -9.22
N LEU A 145 6.91 -4.10 -10.15
CA LEU A 145 7.43 -4.02 -11.52
C LEU A 145 8.86 -3.48 -11.54
N VAL A 146 9.16 -2.46 -10.73
CA VAL A 146 10.52 -1.94 -10.58
C VAL A 146 11.45 -3.05 -10.08
N TYR A 147 11.03 -3.81 -9.06
CA TYR A 147 11.80 -4.97 -8.58
C TYR A 147 12.08 -5.97 -9.70
N THR A 148 11.07 -6.39 -10.47
CA THR A 148 11.26 -7.38 -11.54
C THR A 148 12.23 -6.88 -12.61
N LYS A 149 12.18 -5.57 -12.94
CA LYS A 149 13.10 -4.98 -13.92
C LYS A 149 14.54 -4.88 -13.41
N VAL A 150 14.73 -4.61 -12.12
CA VAL A 150 16.05 -4.67 -11.50
C VAL A 150 16.61 -6.09 -11.55
N VAL A 151 15.81 -7.10 -11.21
CA VAL A 151 16.23 -8.52 -11.27
C VAL A 151 16.58 -8.93 -12.70
N GLU A 152 15.73 -8.59 -13.67
CA GLU A 152 15.97 -8.86 -15.09
C GLU A 152 17.26 -8.18 -15.60
N PHE A 153 17.49 -6.93 -15.21
CA PHE A 153 18.71 -6.19 -15.55
C PHE A 153 19.97 -6.85 -14.98
N LEU A 154 19.94 -7.24 -13.70
CA LEU A 154 21.06 -7.93 -13.05
C LEU A 154 21.34 -9.30 -13.67
N TRP A 155 20.28 -10.04 -14.02
CA TRP A 155 20.40 -11.33 -14.69
C TRP A 155 21.05 -11.19 -16.08
N LYS A 156 20.53 -10.29 -16.92
CA LYS A 156 21.08 -10.02 -18.25
C LYS A 156 22.55 -9.58 -18.19
N LYS A 157 22.90 -8.73 -17.23
CA LYS A 157 24.29 -8.30 -17.00
C LYS A 157 25.20 -9.47 -16.62
N THR A 158 24.75 -10.35 -15.74
CA THR A 158 25.54 -11.51 -15.28
C THR A 158 25.71 -12.56 -16.39
N ARG A 159 24.64 -12.87 -17.12
CA ARG A 159 24.68 -13.82 -18.25
C ARG A 159 25.61 -13.33 -19.36
N PHE A 160 25.58 -12.04 -19.67
CA PHE A 160 26.49 -11.43 -20.65
C PHE A 160 27.97 -11.55 -20.24
N TYR A 161 28.28 -11.32 -18.95
CA TYR A 161 29.64 -11.46 -18.45
C TYR A 161 30.17 -12.90 -18.58
N ASN A 162 29.35 -13.90 -18.24
CA ASN A 162 29.73 -15.31 -18.37
C ASN A 162 29.96 -15.75 -19.83
N LEU A 163 29.16 -15.23 -20.78
CA LEU A 163 29.34 -15.51 -22.21
C LEU A 163 30.65 -14.92 -22.77
N VAL A 164 31.07 -13.74 -22.30
CA VAL A 164 32.32 -13.10 -22.74
C VAL A 164 33.56 -13.85 -22.24
N ILE A 165 33.51 -14.41 -21.03
CA ILE A 165 34.61 -15.20 -20.47
C ILE A 165 34.76 -16.53 -21.21
N PHE A 166 33.65 -17.26 -21.46
CA PHE A 166 33.71 -18.54 -22.16
C PHE A 166 34.20 -18.44 -23.60
N LYS A 167 33.97 -17.31 -24.28
CA LYS A 167 34.44 -17.09 -25.65
C LYS A 167 35.95 -16.76 -25.75
N LYS A 168 36.63 -16.60 -24.62
CA LYS A 168 38.04 -16.18 -24.52
C LYS A 168 38.98 -17.31 -24.06
N THR A 169 38.46 -18.52 -23.88
CA THR A 169 39.16 -19.78 -23.58
C THR A 169 39.01 -20.72 -24.75
#